data_AF-A0A7W0UQE6-F1
#
_entry.id   AF-A0A7W0UQE6-F1
#
_cell.length_a   1.000
_cell.length_b   1.000
_cell.length_c   1.000
_cell.angle_alpha   90.00
_cell.angle_beta   90.00
_cell.angle_gamma   90.00
#
_symmetry.space_group_name_H-M   'P 1'
#
loop_
_entity.id
_entity.type
_entity.pdbx_description
1 polymer ?
#
loop_
_entity_poly.entity_id
_entity_poly.type
_entity_poly.pdbx_seq_one_letter_code
_entity_poly.pdbx_strand_id
1 'polypeptide(L)'
;MESIESLSAADIRINGGYFVFRRGIFDAIQSGEELVEEPFARLIERRELLAYQYDGFWEPMDTIKDKQQLDALFASGRSPWLRPPVVAP
;
A
#
# COMPACT_ATOMS: atom_id res chain seq x y z
N MET A 1 -22.64 -4.90 -22.98
CA MET A 1 -22.94 -5.45 -21.64
C MET A 1 -21.67 -5.24 -20.84
N GLU A 2 -21.63 -4.24 -19.96
CA GLU A 2 -20.43 -3.94 -19.16
C GLU A 2 -20.25 -5.05 -18.11
N SER A 3 -19.09 -5.70 -18.12
CA SER A 3 -18.71 -6.71 -17.13
C SER A 3 -18.25 -6.03 -15.85
N ILE A 4 -18.74 -6.49 -14.70
CA ILE A 4 -18.21 -6.10 -13.40
C ILE A 4 -17.01 -6.99 -13.11
N GLU A 5 -15.83 -6.40 -13.09
CA GLU A 5 -14.58 -7.07 -12.71
C GLU A 5 -14.21 -6.69 -11.28
N SER A 6 -13.57 -7.63 -10.58
CA SER A 6 -12.98 -7.34 -9.27
C SER A 6 -11.87 -6.29 -9.41
N LEU A 7 -11.70 -5.42 -8.41
CA LEU A 7 -10.58 -4.48 -8.36
C LEU A 7 -9.21 -5.17 -8.51
N SER A 8 -9.12 -6.43 -8.07
CA SER A 8 -7.93 -7.27 -8.23
C SER A 8 -7.61 -7.67 -9.68
N ALA A 9 -8.55 -7.48 -10.61
CA ALA A 9 -8.39 -7.77 -12.04
C ALA A 9 -8.17 -6.48 -12.87
N ALA A 10 -8.37 -5.31 -12.29
CA ALA A 10 -8.16 -4.03 -12.97
C ALA A 10 -6.69 -3.59 -12.87
N ASP A 11 -6.19 -2.92 -13.92
CA ASP A 11 -4.85 -2.30 -13.94
C ASP A 11 -4.88 -0.97 -13.15
N ILE A 12 -5.11 -1.06 -11.85
CA ILE A 12 -5.19 0.07 -10.92
C ILE A 12 -4.13 -0.11 -9.84
N ARG A 13 -3.35 0.95 -9.61
CA ARG A 13 -2.39 1.04 -8.50
C ARG A 13 -3.02 1.78 -7.33
N ILE A 14 -2.78 1.27 -6.12
CA ILE A 14 -3.24 1.90 -4.87
C ILE A 14 -2.05 2.18 -3.95
N ASN A 15 -2.27 3.06 -2.97
CA ASN A 15 -1.31 3.30 -1.92
C ASN A 15 -1.29 2.10 -0.95
N GLY A 16 -0.16 1.39 -0.89
CA GLY A 16 0.02 0.22 -0.03
C GLY A 16 0.45 0.52 1.41
N GLY A 17 0.61 1.80 1.79
CA GLY A 17 0.92 2.24 3.15
C GLY A 17 2.39 2.19 3.57
N TYR A 18 3.29 1.69 2.71
CA TYR A 18 4.73 1.60 3.01
C TYR A 18 5.47 2.84 2.52
N PHE A 19 5.76 3.76 3.44
CA PHE A 19 6.40 5.03 3.11
C PHE A 19 7.86 5.12 3.58
N VAL A 20 8.66 5.86 2.82
CA VAL A 20 10.01 6.27 3.20
C VAL A 20 10.06 7.80 3.09
N PHE A 21 10.24 8.46 4.24
CA PHE A 21 10.24 9.91 4.32
C PHE A 21 11.58 10.47 4.77
N ARG A 22 11.91 11.66 4.28
CA ARG A 22 12.89 12.54 4.95
C ARG A 22 12.20 13.23 6.14
N ARG A 23 13.00 13.69 7.11
CA ARG A 23 12.48 14.40 8.29
C ARG A 23 11.59 15.61 7.99
N GLY A 24 11.78 16.28 6.85
CA GLY A 24 10.94 17.40 6.41
C GLY A 24 9.47 17.06 6.18
N ILE A 25 9.06 15.80 6.23
CA ILE A 25 7.64 15.40 6.18
C ILE A 25 6.80 16.11 7.25
N PHE A 26 7.37 16.39 8.43
CA PHE A 26 6.66 17.09 9.49
C PHE A 26 6.32 18.54 9.14
N ASP A 27 7.02 19.16 8.18
CA ASP A 27 6.69 20.51 7.69
C ASP A 27 5.44 20.50 6.79
N ALA A 28 5.03 19.32 6.31
CA ALA A 28 3.84 19.12 5.51
C ALA A 28 2.62 18.69 6.34
N ILE A 29 2.78 18.34 7.63
CA ILE A 29 1.70 17.87 8.51
C ILE A 29 1.34 18.96 9.51
N GLN A 30 0.07 19.35 9.56
CA GLN A 30 -0.47 20.33 10.49
C GLN A 30 -1.28 19.65 11.61
N SER A 31 -1.59 20.43 12.65
CA SER A 31 -2.32 19.92 13.81
C SER A 31 -3.72 19.45 13.41
N GLY A 32 -4.02 18.18 13.67
CA GLY A 32 -5.33 17.56 13.43
C GLY A 32 -5.47 16.84 12.10
N GLU A 33 -4.44 16.86 11.26
CA GLU A 33 -4.43 16.16 9.97
C GLU A 33 -3.93 14.71 10.09
N GLU A 34 -4.38 13.87 9.17
CA GLU A 34 -3.82 12.54 8.92
C GLU A 34 -2.66 12.66 7.92
N LEU A 35 -1.81 11.64 7.79
CA LEU A 35 -0.61 11.68 6.96
C LEU A 35 -0.88 11.84 5.46
N VAL A 36 -1.96 11.26 4.92
CA VAL A 36 -2.14 11.07 3.48
C VAL A 36 -2.90 12.23 2.84
N GLU A 37 -4.10 12.58 3.32
CA GLU A 37 -4.99 13.50 2.61
C GLU A 37 -4.38 14.89 2.37
N GLU A 38 -4.34 15.74 3.39
CA GLU A 38 -3.83 17.11 3.25
C GLU A 38 -2.31 17.18 3.06
N PRO A 39 -1.48 16.39 3.76
CA PRO A 39 -0.04 16.48 3.59
C PRO A 39 0.42 16.01 2.21
N PHE A 40 -0.16 14.95 1.64
CA PHE A 40 0.29 14.50 0.32
C PHE A 40 -0.16 15.48 -0.77
N ALA A 41 -1.33 16.11 -0.64
CA ALA A 41 -1.74 17.18 -1.55
C ALA A 41 -0.66 18.28 -1.61
N ARG A 42 -0.16 18.73 -0.45
CA ARG A 42 0.93 19.72 -0.37
C ARG A 42 2.25 19.22 -0.96
N LEU A 43 2.61 17.95 -0.74
CA LEU A 43 3.82 17.37 -1.33
C LEU A 43 3.72 17.20 -2.85
N ILE A 44 2.54 16.86 -3.37
CA ILE A 44 2.27 16.76 -4.81
C ILE A 44 2.43 18.12 -5.47
N GLU A 45 1.87 19.18 -4.88
CA GLU A 45 2.04 20.56 -5.36
C GLU A 45 3.51 20.98 -5.42
N ARG A 46 4.32 20.53 -4.44
CA ARG A 46 5.76 20.79 -4.36
C ARG A 46 6.61 19.84 -5.22
N ARG A 47 6.01 18.81 -5.84
CA ARG A 47 6.70 17.72 -6.54
C ARG A 47 7.69 16.94 -5.65
N GLU A 48 7.33 16.76 -4.38
CA GLU A 48 8.13 16.10 -3.35
C GLU A 48 7.60 14.70 -2.98
N LEU A 49 6.58 14.20 -3.69
CA LEU A 49 6.03 12.86 -3.53
C LEU A 49 6.30 12.00 -4.76
N LEU A 50 6.82 10.79 -4.54
CA LEU A 50 7.06 9.78 -5.57
C LEU A 50 6.35 8.48 -5.18
N ALA A 51 5.86 7.75 -6.19
CA ALA A 51 5.30 6.42 -6.00
C ALA A 51 6.30 5.35 -6.47
N TYR A 52 6.52 4.33 -5.63
CA TYR A 52 7.25 3.13 -6.00
C TYR A 52 6.25 2.03 -6.37
N GLN A 53 6.36 1.48 -7.58
CA GLN A 53 5.50 0.39 -8.03
C GLN A 53 6.01 -0.93 -7.45
N TYR A 54 5.12 -1.66 -6.78
CA TYR A 54 5.41 -2.97 -6.22
C TYR A 54 4.44 -4.01 -6.80
N ASP A 55 5.01 -5.00 -7.50
CA ASP A 55 4.26 -6.08 -8.17
C ASP A 55 4.27 -7.39 -7.37
N GLY A 56 4.88 -7.37 -6.18
CA GLY A 56 4.90 -8.51 -5.28
C GLY A 56 3.60 -8.66 -4.49
N PHE A 57 3.58 -9.67 -3.61
CA PHE A 57 2.43 -9.91 -2.76
C PHE A 57 2.20 -8.75 -1.78
N TRP A 58 1.00 -8.17 -1.82
CA TRP A 58 0.47 -7.21 -0.86
C TRP A 58 -1.02 -7.48 -0.67
N GLU A 59 -1.47 -7.57 0.58
CA GLU A 59 -2.88 -7.75 0.97
C GLU A 59 -3.09 -7.04 2.32
N PRO A 60 -4.16 -6.26 2.50
CA PRO A 60 -4.52 -5.69 3.80
C PRO A 60 -5.26 -6.73 4.65
N MET A 61 -5.58 -6.36 5.89
CA MET A 61 -6.42 -7.17 6.77
C MET A 61 -7.47 -6.28 7.44
N ASP A 62 -8.46 -5.85 6.64
CA ASP A 62 -9.49 -4.91 7.11
C ASP A 62 -10.76 -5.64 7.55
N THR A 63 -11.00 -6.82 6.99
CA THR A 63 -12.18 -7.64 7.25
C THR A 63 -11.84 -9.01 7.83
N ILE A 64 -12.85 -9.67 8.41
CA ILE A 64 -12.73 -11.06 8.88
C ILE A 64 -12.36 -12.00 7.72
N LYS A 65 -12.83 -11.73 6.50
CA LYS A 65 -12.51 -12.54 5.33
C LYS A 65 -11.01 -12.46 5.01
N ASP A 66 -10.43 -11.26 5.07
CA ASP A 66 -9.00 -11.05 4.83
C ASP A 66 -8.16 -11.80 5.86
N LYS A 67 -8.57 -11.73 7.13
CA LYS A 67 -7.95 -12.52 8.21
C LYS A 67 -7.97 -14.02 7.91
N GLN A 68 -9.14 -14.56 7.54
CA GLN A 68 -9.27 -15.99 7.23
C GLN A 68 -8.37 -16.41 6.06
N GLN A 69 -8.26 -15.57 5.04
CA GLN A 69 -7.38 -15.79 3.89
C GLN A 69 -5.91 -15.78 4.29
N LEU A 70 -5.47 -14.78 5.07
CA LEU A 70 -4.09 -14.68 5.55
C LEU A 70 -3.73 -15.82 6.52
N ASP A 71 -4.63 -16.19 7.42
CA ASP A 71 -4.45 -17.32 8.34
C ASP A 71 -4.30 -18.65 7.57
N ALA A 72 -5.08 -18.85 6.50
CA ALA A 72 -4.96 -20.05 5.66
C ALA A 72 -3.63 -20.09 4.88
N LEU A 73 -3.16 -18.96 4.36
CA LEU A 73 -1.84 -18.84 3.73
C LEU A 73 -0.72 -19.20 4.73
N PHE A 74 -0.83 -18.67 5.95
CA PHE A 74 0.09 -18.97 7.04
C PHE A 74 0.10 -20.44 7.43
N ALA A 75 -1.07 -21.02 7.70
CA ALA A 75 -1.20 -22.43 8.06
C ALA A 75 -0.66 -23.38 6.97
N SER A 76 -0.73 -22.98 5.69
CA SER A 76 -0.20 -23.77 4.59
C SER A 76 1.32 -23.65 4.39
N GLY A 77 2.01 -22.79 5.16
CA GLY A 77 3.44 -22.52 5.00
C GLY A 77 3.80 -21.73 3.73
N ARG A 78 2.80 -21.12 3.07
CA ARG A 78 2.94 -20.39 1.80
C ARG A 78 2.85 -18.88 1.95
N SER A 79 3.01 -18.34 3.16
CA SER A 79 3.02 -16.89 3.44
C SER A 79 4.12 -16.16 2.66
N PRO A 80 3.79 -15.35 1.63
CA PRO A 80 4.79 -14.65 0.84
C PRO A 80 5.52 -13.57 1.63
N TRP A 81 4.84 -12.96 2.62
CA TRP A 81 5.40 -11.90 3.48
C TRP A 81 6.47 -12.37 4.48
N LEU A 82 6.61 -13.67 4.72
CA LEU A 82 7.66 -14.21 5.58
C LEU A 82 8.98 -14.45 4.84
N ARG A 83 8.96 -14.36 3.50
CA ARG A 83 10.17 -14.52 2.68
C ARG A 83 10.70 -13.12 2.37
N PRO A 84 12.01 -12.88 2.50
CA PRO A 84 12.57 -11.64 2.00
C PRO A 84 12.23 -11.51 0.50
N PRO A 85 11.83 -10.32 0.02
CA PRO A 85 11.60 -10.12 -1.40
C PRO A 85 12.90 -10.46 -2.15
N VAL A 86 12.77 -11.20 -3.25
CA VAL A 86 13.89 -11.34 -4.19
C VAL A 86 14.05 -9.99 -4.85
N VAL A 87 14.88 -9.13 -4.27
CA VAL A 87 15.23 -7.85 -4.88
C VAL A 87 16.11 -8.18 -6.08
N ALA A 88 15.58 -8.02 -7.29
CA ALA A 88 16.41 -8.04 -8.48
C ALA A 88 17.44 -6.90 -8.37
N PRO A 89 18.72 -7.14 -8.72
CA PRO A 89 19.78 -6.14 -8.61
C PRO A 89 19.53 -4.90 -9.49
#